data_AF-A0A401SVN6-F1
#
_entry.id   AF-A0A401SVN6-F1
#
_cell.length_a   1.000
_cell.length_b   1.000
_cell.length_c   1.000
_cell.angle_alpha   90.00
_cell.angle_beta   90.00
_cell.angle_gamma   90.00
#
_symmetry.space_group_name_H-M   'P 1'
#
loop_
_entity.id
_entity.type
_entity.pdbx_description
1 polymer ?
#
loop_
_entity_poly.entity_id
_entity_poly.type
_entity_poly.pdbx_seq_one_letter_code
_entity_poly.pdbx_strand_id
1 'polypeptide(L)'
;MMNEPKYYLQISSPDLLEGQRYIGDLKRTFGEEETFSYDAVQKRIYLYRSMWDASGKKLAVMDIMLFQQSIRYQFYPQNKTCVKSALRTPFQRIAVPSNATFLSQIYLGGSSEPREGVLTNVWMLTTGDSEYCFLSFTESNCLPLSEVCFSKDKSWVFATSFNLTKTIQDPSVFNPPSECA
;
A
#
# COMPACT_ATOMS: atom_id res chain seq x y z
N MET A 1 15.85 8.19 -36.65
CA MET A 1 16.52 8.57 -35.39
C MET A 1 16.06 7.60 -34.33
N MET A 2 16.94 6.67 -33.98
CA MET A 2 16.69 5.63 -32.97
C MET A 2 16.77 6.32 -31.60
N ASN A 3 15.64 6.46 -30.92
CA ASN A 3 15.65 6.97 -29.54
C ASN A 3 16.13 5.85 -28.62
N GLU A 4 17.18 6.18 -27.87
CA GLU A 4 17.90 5.33 -26.93
C GLU A 4 16.97 4.61 -25.94
N PRO A 5 17.37 3.41 -25.45
CA PRO A 5 16.65 2.77 -24.36
C PRO A 5 16.76 3.65 -23.13
N LYS A 6 15.65 4.29 -22.74
CA LYS A 6 15.52 4.89 -21.42
C LYS A 6 15.79 3.77 -20.41
N TYR A 7 16.94 3.81 -19.76
CA TYR A 7 17.16 3.10 -18.51
C TYR A 7 16.07 3.58 -17.56
N TYR A 8 14.98 2.81 -17.43
CA TYR A 8 13.93 3.13 -16.48
C TYR A 8 14.54 2.95 -15.09
N LEU A 9 15.01 4.04 -14.49
CA LEU A 9 15.16 4.12 -13.03
C LEU A 9 13.86 3.56 -12.44
N GLN A 10 13.99 2.55 -11.57
CA GLN A 10 12.83 1.99 -10.90
C GLN A 10 12.11 3.12 -10.17
N ILE A 11 10.90 3.44 -10.63
CA ILE A 11 10.14 4.59 -10.12
C ILE A 11 9.60 4.18 -8.75
N SER A 12 10.18 4.76 -7.69
CA SER A 12 9.79 4.51 -6.31
C SER A 12 9.00 5.69 -5.74
N SER A 13 8.05 5.37 -4.88
CA SER A 13 7.38 6.36 -4.02
C SER A 13 8.38 7.06 -3.08
N PRO A 14 8.00 8.18 -2.47
CA PRO A 14 8.84 8.89 -1.51
C PRO A 14 9.25 7.99 -0.34
N ASP A 15 10.43 8.26 0.24
CA ASP A 15 10.94 7.45 1.35
C ASP A 15 10.08 7.53 2.62
N LEU A 16 9.34 8.63 2.79
CA LEU A 16 8.36 8.80 3.86
C LEU A 16 6.97 8.94 3.23
N LEU A 17 6.02 8.13 3.68
CA LEU A 17 4.65 8.18 3.20
C LEU A 17 3.70 7.89 4.36
N GLU A 18 2.69 8.71 4.52
CA GLU A 18 1.59 8.49 5.47
C GLU A 18 0.28 8.68 4.73
N GLY A 19 -0.73 7.88 5.07
CA GLY A 19 -2.07 8.09 4.53
C GLY A 19 -3.02 6.97 4.90
N GLN A 20 -4.07 6.85 4.12
CA GLN A 20 -5.14 5.90 4.34
C GLN A 20 -5.32 5.02 3.11
N ARG A 21 -5.81 3.82 3.33
CA ARG A 21 -6.12 2.85 2.27
C ARG A 21 -7.43 2.15 2.59
N TYR A 22 -8.26 1.97 1.57
CA TYR A 22 -9.41 1.08 1.63
C TYR A 22 -9.14 -0.13 0.76
N ILE A 23 -9.40 -1.32 1.30
CA ILE A 23 -9.19 -2.59 0.61
C ILE A 23 -10.49 -3.38 0.69
N GLY A 24 -10.86 -4.04 -0.41
CA GLY A 24 -12.01 -4.93 -0.42
C GLY A 24 -12.05 -5.78 -1.67
N ASP A 25 -13.06 -6.64 -1.77
CA ASP A 25 -13.30 -7.47 -2.93
C ASP A 25 -14.69 -7.26 -3.54
N LEU A 26 -14.82 -7.57 -4.83
CA LEU A 26 -16.11 -7.39 -5.52
C LEU A 26 -17.19 -8.37 -5.05
N LYS A 27 -16.81 -9.50 -4.44
CA LYS A 27 -17.75 -10.44 -3.82
C LYS A 27 -18.22 -10.00 -2.44
N ARG A 28 -17.66 -8.92 -1.88
CA ARG A 28 -17.98 -8.39 -0.54
C ARG A 28 -17.77 -9.42 0.56
N THR A 29 -16.75 -10.26 0.40
CA THR A 29 -16.36 -11.24 1.40
C THR A 29 -15.61 -10.59 2.57
N PHE A 30 -14.88 -9.50 2.29
CA PHE A 30 -14.22 -8.70 3.31
C PHE A 30 -14.11 -7.22 2.92
N GLY A 31 -13.88 -6.37 3.91
CA GLY A 31 -13.43 -5.00 3.72
C GLY A 31 -12.45 -4.59 4.82
N GLU A 32 -11.57 -3.65 4.50
CA GLU A 32 -10.53 -3.16 5.39
C GLU A 32 -10.31 -1.66 5.17
N GLU A 33 -10.31 -0.91 6.26
CA GLU A 33 -9.79 0.45 6.33
C GLU A 33 -8.44 0.42 7.04
N GLU A 34 -7.43 1.00 6.42
CA GLU A 34 -6.06 1.02 6.89
C GLU A 34 -5.58 2.47 6.99
N THR A 35 -4.99 2.85 8.12
CA THR A 35 -4.10 4.02 8.22
C THR A 35 -2.68 3.51 8.29
N PHE A 36 -1.77 4.09 7.51
CA PHE A 36 -0.38 3.63 7.45
C PHE A 36 0.62 4.76 7.57
N SER A 37 1.77 4.43 8.17
CA SER A 37 3.00 5.23 8.12
C SER A 37 4.14 4.34 7.63
N TYR A 38 4.77 4.74 6.54
CA TYR A 38 5.83 4.03 5.85
C TYR A 38 7.11 4.86 5.88
N ASP A 39 8.18 4.27 6.40
CA ASP A 39 9.49 4.90 6.57
C ASP A 39 10.57 4.01 5.94
N ALA A 40 10.97 4.33 4.71
CA ALA A 40 12.02 3.64 3.98
C ALA A 40 13.43 3.94 4.49
N VAL A 41 13.62 5.08 5.17
CA VAL A 41 14.91 5.49 5.73
C VAL A 41 15.26 4.58 6.91
N GLN A 42 14.33 4.43 7.85
CA GLN A 42 14.47 3.57 9.02
C GLN A 42 14.01 2.13 8.78
N LYS A 43 13.46 1.83 7.58
CA LYS A 43 12.91 0.54 7.18
C LYS A 43 11.89 0.01 8.21
N ARG A 44 10.83 0.78 8.40
CA ARG A 44 9.75 0.46 9.34
C ARG A 44 8.39 0.85 8.77
N ILE A 45 7.38 0.06 9.12
CA ILE A 45 6.01 0.23 8.64
C ILE A 45 5.07 0.11 9.83
N TYR A 46 4.15 1.06 9.95
CA TYR A 46 3.03 1.06 10.88
C TYR A 46 1.74 0.91 10.09
N LEU A 47 0.86 0.02 10.51
CA LEU A 47 -0.49 -0.14 9.98
C LEU A 47 -1.49 -0.18 11.13
N TYR A 48 -2.54 0.61 11.05
CA TYR A 48 -3.75 0.42 11.86
C TYR A 48 -4.88 0.01 10.95
N ARG A 49 -5.37 -1.22 11.11
CA ARG A 49 -6.36 -1.83 10.22
C ARG A 49 -7.65 -2.08 10.97
N SER A 50 -8.77 -1.67 10.40
CA SER A 50 -10.12 -2.01 10.80
C SER A 50 -10.72 -2.88 9.70
N MET A 51 -10.80 -4.17 9.96
CA MET A 51 -11.28 -5.20 9.03
C MET A 51 -12.68 -5.68 9.41
N TRP A 52 -13.46 -6.09 8.42
CA TRP A 52 -14.72 -6.78 8.62
C TRP A 52 -14.96 -7.83 7.56
N ASP A 53 -15.72 -8.87 7.92
CA ASP A 53 -16.17 -9.91 7.00
C ASP A 53 -17.62 -9.69 6.53
N ALA A 54 -18.09 -10.55 5.63
CA ALA A 54 -19.46 -10.53 5.12
C ALA A 54 -20.55 -10.68 6.20
N SER A 55 -20.22 -11.25 7.37
CA SER A 55 -21.14 -11.37 8.51
C SER A 55 -21.23 -10.08 9.34
N GLY A 56 -20.38 -9.09 9.05
CA GLY A 56 -20.26 -7.84 9.79
C GLY A 56 -19.39 -7.95 11.04
N LYS A 57 -18.74 -9.10 11.28
CA LYS A 57 -17.78 -9.26 12.37
C LYS A 57 -16.58 -8.37 12.12
N LYS A 58 -16.21 -7.56 13.12
CA LYS A 58 -15.12 -6.57 13.02
C LYS A 58 -13.89 -7.02 13.80
N LEU A 59 -12.72 -6.69 13.26
CA LEU A 59 -11.42 -6.89 13.91
C LEU A 59 -10.54 -5.67 13.65
N ALA A 60 -9.94 -5.14 14.71
CA ALA A 60 -8.93 -4.08 14.60
C ALA A 60 -7.57 -4.68 14.93
N VAL A 61 -6.56 -4.33 14.15
CA VAL A 61 -5.19 -4.80 14.35
C VAL A 61 -4.24 -3.66 14.08
N MET A 62 -3.38 -3.39 15.04
CA MET A 62 -2.22 -2.53 14.87
C MET A 62 -0.99 -3.40 14.56
N ASP A 63 -0.26 -3.06 13.52
CA ASP A 63 0.91 -3.78 13.03
C ASP A 63 2.12 -2.85 12.99
N ILE A 64 3.16 -3.19 13.72
CA ILE A 64 4.43 -2.45 13.71
C ILE A 64 5.51 -3.40 13.23
N MET A 65 6.00 -3.13 12.03
CA MET A 65 7.06 -3.90 11.38
C MET A 65 8.36 -3.10 11.43
N LEU A 66 9.34 -3.61 12.18
CA LEU A 66 10.64 -2.99 12.35
C LEU A 66 11.71 -3.88 11.68
N PHE A 67 12.03 -3.59 10.41
CA PHE A 67 12.83 -4.50 9.59
C PHE A 67 14.31 -4.49 9.96
N GLN A 68 14.85 -3.38 10.49
CA GLN A 68 16.23 -3.36 10.99
C GLN A 68 16.42 -4.31 12.17
N GLN A 69 15.39 -4.47 13.00
CA GLN A 69 15.37 -5.36 14.15
C GLN A 69 14.83 -6.77 13.80
N SER A 70 14.31 -6.95 12.57
CA SER A 70 13.66 -8.19 12.13
C SER A 70 12.49 -8.62 13.03
N ILE A 71 11.70 -7.66 13.54
CA ILE A 71 10.60 -7.91 14.48
C ILE A 71 9.30 -7.29 13.97
N ARG A 72 8.19 -8.02 14.13
CA ARG A 72 6.82 -7.55 13.94
C ARG A 72 6.05 -7.64 15.24
N TYR A 73 5.33 -6.57 15.58
CA TYR A 73 4.37 -6.53 16.67
C TYR A 73 2.96 -6.44 16.10
N GLN A 74 2.09 -7.37 16.45
CA GLN A 74 0.67 -7.33 16.12
C GLN A 74 -0.12 -7.17 17.41
N PHE A 75 -0.73 -6.01 17.58
CA PHE A 75 -1.55 -5.68 18.73
C PHE A 75 -3.03 -5.70 18.36
N TYR A 76 -3.85 -6.33 19.19
CA TYR A 76 -5.29 -6.46 19.04
C TYR A 76 -5.98 -5.62 20.13
N PRO A 77 -6.47 -4.41 19.79
CA PRO A 77 -7.01 -3.48 20.80
C PRO A 77 -8.22 -4.04 21.57
N GLN A 78 -9.03 -4.90 20.94
CA GLN A 78 -10.26 -5.44 21.54
C GLN A 78 -10.01 -6.26 22.80
N ASN A 79 -8.93 -7.03 22.82
CA ASN A 79 -8.59 -7.94 23.91
C ASN A 79 -7.25 -7.59 24.58
N LYS A 80 -6.62 -6.49 24.16
CA LYS A 80 -5.31 -6.02 24.62
C LYS A 80 -4.22 -7.09 24.53
N THR A 81 -4.27 -7.91 23.48
CA THR A 81 -3.25 -8.94 23.26
C THR A 81 -2.22 -8.48 22.25
N CYS A 82 -0.96 -8.85 22.48
CA CYS A 82 0.13 -8.62 21.54
C CYS A 82 0.78 -9.92 21.12
N VAL A 83 1.06 -10.04 19.83
CA VAL A 83 1.85 -11.12 19.25
C VAL A 83 3.13 -10.53 18.69
N LYS A 84 4.26 -10.93 19.26
CA LYS A 84 5.59 -10.61 18.75
C LYS A 84 6.08 -11.76 17.87
N SER A 85 6.51 -11.45 16.65
CA SER A 85 6.99 -12.45 15.70
C SER A 85 8.22 -11.95 14.93
N ALA A 86 8.99 -12.88 14.36
CA ALA A 86 10.15 -12.54 13.54
C ALA A 86 9.72 -12.12 12.12
N LEU A 87 10.24 -11.00 11.63
CA LEU A 87 10.14 -10.61 10.22
C LEU A 87 11.22 -11.35 9.43
N ARG A 88 10.79 -12.23 8.52
CA ARG A 88 11.69 -12.99 7.65
C ARG A 88 11.79 -12.43 6.24
N THR A 89 10.89 -11.52 5.88
CA THR A 89 10.88 -10.87 4.58
C THR A 89 11.72 -9.60 4.60
N PRO A 90 12.49 -9.31 3.53
CA PRO A 90 13.21 -8.06 3.44
C PRO A 90 12.25 -6.88 3.27
N PHE A 91 12.67 -5.70 3.75
CA PHE A 91 11.95 -4.46 3.52
C PHE A 91 11.83 -4.19 2.01
N GLN A 92 10.60 -3.95 1.55
CA GLN A 92 10.32 -3.61 0.16
C GLN A 92 9.94 -2.15 0.06
N ARG A 93 10.49 -1.46 -0.95
CA ARG A 93 10.03 -0.11 -1.25
C ARG A 93 8.69 -0.17 -1.96
N ILE A 94 7.84 0.82 -1.69
CA ILE A 94 6.68 1.09 -2.53
C ILE A 94 7.21 1.65 -3.85
N ALA A 95 7.05 0.89 -4.92
CA ALA A 95 7.57 1.22 -6.24
C ALA A 95 6.77 0.48 -7.32
N VAL A 96 6.85 0.99 -8.54
CA VAL A 96 6.41 0.21 -9.71
C VAL A 96 7.33 -1.03 -9.82
N PRO A 97 6.76 -2.26 -9.82
CA PRO A 97 7.56 -3.46 -10.00
C PRO A 97 8.30 -3.45 -11.33
N SER A 98 9.52 -4.00 -11.36
CA SER A 98 10.37 -4.00 -12.55
C SER A 98 9.80 -4.81 -13.73
N ASN A 99 8.92 -5.77 -13.45
CA ASN A 99 8.22 -6.57 -14.45
C ASN A 99 6.83 -6.03 -14.81
N ALA A 100 6.47 -4.83 -14.33
CA ALA A 100 5.21 -4.20 -14.69
C ALA A 100 5.32 -3.54 -16.09
N THR A 101 4.28 -3.69 -16.90
CA THR A 101 4.16 -3.09 -18.23
C THR A 101 3.37 -1.80 -18.15
N PHE A 102 3.93 -0.69 -18.65
CA PHE A 102 3.18 0.57 -18.76
C PHE A 102 2.00 0.41 -19.71
N LEU A 103 0.81 0.84 -19.30
CA LEU A 103 -0.39 0.76 -20.13
C LEU A 103 -0.79 2.12 -20.69
N SER A 104 -0.99 3.10 -19.81
CA SER A 104 -1.56 4.38 -20.18
C SER A 104 -1.26 5.44 -19.14
N GLN A 105 -1.47 6.69 -19.55
CA GLN A 105 -1.51 7.84 -18.67
C GLN A 105 -2.92 8.43 -18.72
N ILE A 106 -3.50 8.72 -17.55
CA ILE A 106 -4.87 9.21 -17.39
C ILE A 106 -4.94 10.35 -16.40
N TYR A 107 -5.99 11.17 -16.47
CA TYR A 107 -6.38 12.05 -15.38
C TYR A 107 -7.38 11.32 -14.49
N LEU A 108 -7.05 11.16 -13.21
CA LEU A 108 -8.04 10.79 -12.20
C LEU A 108 -8.72 12.07 -11.72
N GLY A 109 -10.03 12.20 -11.96
CA GLY A 109 -10.78 13.44 -11.78
C GLY A 109 -10.99 14.18 -13.10
N GLY A 110 -11.19 15.50 -13.04
CA GLY A 110 -11.32 16.36 -14.21
C GLY A 110 -9.97 16.79 -14.78
N SER A 111 -9.93 17.10 -16.07
CA SER A 111 -8.76 17.63 -16.76
C SER A 111 -8.99 19.03 -17.34
N SER A 112 -10.11 19.67 -17.00
CA SER A 112 -10.54 20.94 -17.57
C SER A 112 -9.99 22.12 -16.79
N GLU A 113 -9.99 22.04 -15.46
CA GLU A 113 -9.49 23.10 -14.58
C GLU A 113 -8.34 22.63 -13.66
N PRO A 114 -7.46 23.55 -13.21
CA PRO A 114 -6.43 23.23 -12.23
C PRO A 114 -7.03 22.68 -10.94
N ARG A 115 -6.46 21.58 -10.44
CA ARG A 115 -6.86 20.86 -9.21
C ARG A 115 -8.15 20.04 -9.31
N GLU A 116 -8.73 19.88 -10.51
CA GLU A 116 -9.85 18.93 -10.70
C GLU A 116 -9.40 17.46 -10.78
N GLY A 117 -8.13 17.22 -11.06
CA GLY A 117 -7.62 15.88 -11.19
C GLY A 117 -6.11 15.78 -11.07
N VAL A 118 -5.65 14.54 -11.12
CA VAL A 118 -4.25 14.16 -10.94
C VAL A 118 -3.80 13.31 -12.12
N LEU A 119 -2.71 13.74 -12.78
CA LEU A 119 -2.08 12.98 -13.84
C LEU A 119 -1.48 11.70 -13.25
N THR A 120 -1.86 10.56 -13.81
CA THR A 120 -1.66 9.23 -13.23
C THR A 120 -1.13 8.27 -14.30
N ASN A 121 -0.10 7.52 -13.96
CA ASN A 121 0.43 6.44 -14.78
C ASN A 121 -0.16 5.11 -14.34
N VAL A 122 -0.66 4.33 -15.30
CA VAL A 122 -1.26 3.01 -15.07
C VAL A 122 -0.34 1.93 -15.62
N TRP A 123 -0.12 0.90 -14.81
CA TRP A 123 0.76 -0.22 -15.09
C TRP A 123 0.01 -1.54 -14.93
N MET A 124 0.41 -2.55 -15.68
CA MET A 124 -0.06 -3.92 -15.53
C MET A 124 1.07 -4.78 -14.98
N LEU A 125 0.82 -5.43 -13.85
CA LEU A 125 1.71 -6.42 -13.27
C LEU A 125 1.11 -7.81 -13.50
N THR A 126 1.86 -8.73 -14.10
CA THR A 126 1.49 -10.15 -14.15
C THR A 126 2.15 -10.86 -12.97
N THR A 127 1.35 -11.50 -12.11
CA THR A 127 1.82 -12.18 -10.88
C THR A 127 1.82 -13.71 -11.02
N GLY A 128 1.28 -14.25 -12.11
CA GLY A 128 1.30 -15.68 -12.46
C GLY A 128 0.54 -15.95 -13.77
N ASP A 129 0.37 -17.22 -14.13
CA ASP A 129 -0.14 -17.65 -15.45
C ASP A 129 -1.53 -17.11 -15.85
N SER A 130 -2.30 -16.55 -14.91
CA SER A 130 -3.60 -15.90 -15.20
C SER A 130 -3.98 -14.85 -14.15
N GLU A 131 -3.00 -14.33 -13.42
CA GLU A 131 -3.20 -13.34 -12.36
C GLU A 131 -2.49 -12.07 -12.75
N TYR A 132 -3.21 -10.96 -12.61
CA TYR A 132 -2.68 -9.66 -12.96
C TYR A 132 -3.27 -8.58 -12.06
N CYS A 133 -2.52 -7.50 -11.93
CA CYS A 133 -2.93 -6.31 -11.23
C CYS A 133 -2.79 -5.09 -12.14
N PHE A 134 -3.77 -4.21 -12.10
CA PHE A 134 -3.58 -2.83 -12.54
C PHE A 134 -3.10 -2.01 -11.35
N LEU A 135 -1.98 -1.33 -11.51
CA LEU A 135 -1.38 -0.46 -10.50
C LEU A 135 -1.43 0.96 -11.02
N SER A 136 -1.88 1.91 -10.21
CA SER A 136 -1.90 3.32 -10.56
C SER A 136 -1.07 4.14 -9.59
N PHE A 137 -0.22 5.00 -10.15
CA PHE A 137 0.64 5.90 -9.40
C PHE A 137 0.52 7.31 -9.98
N THR A 138 0.64 8.33 -9.14
CA THR A 138 0.77 9.70 -9.66
C THR A 138 1.96 9.78 -10.59
N GLU A 139 1.80 10.48 -11.72
CA GLU A 139 2.91 10.71 -12.67
C GLU A 139 4.07 11.42 -11.95
N SER A 140 3.73 12.44 -11.18
CA SER A 140 4.69 13.17 -10.35
C SER A 140 4.86 12.50 -8.99
N ASN A 141 6.11 12.28 -8.56
CA ASN A 141 6.49 11.71 -7.26
C ASN A 141 6.01 10.26 -6.97
N CYS A 142 5.39 9.56 -7.92
CA CYS A 142 5.05 8.14 -7.80
C CYS A 142 4.29 7.78 -6.51
N LEU A 143 3.30 8.56 -6.11
CA LEU A 143 2.43 8.22 -4.98
C LEU A 143 1.51 7.06 -5.38
N PRO A 144 1.38 6.00 -4.58
CA PRO A 144 0.50 4.87 -4.88
C PRO A 144 -0.96 5.31 -4.78
N LEU A 145 -1.75 5.17 -5.84
CA LEU A 145 -3.15 5.59 -5.84
C LEU A 145 -4.09 4.40 -5.72
N SER A 146 -3.93 3.38 -6.56
CA SER A 146 -4.77 2.19 -6.47
C SER A 146 -4.11 0.95 -7.04
N GLU A 147 -4.58 -0.19 -6.55
CA GLU A 147 -4.24 -1.52 -7.04
C GLU A 147 -5.55 -2.27 -7.27
N VAL A 148 -5.69 -2.89 -8.44
CA VAL A 148 -6.87 -3.70 -8.78
C VAL A 148 -6.36 -5.02 -9.32
N CYS A 149 -6.42 -6.05 -8.49
CA CYS A 149 -5.85 -7.36 -8.75
C CYS A 149 -6.95 -8.40 -9.00
N PHE A 150 -6.74 -9.22 -10.02
CA PHE A 150 -7.52 -10.42 -10.29
C PHE A 150 -6.76 -11.66 -9.80
N SER A 151 -7.37 -12.43 -8.90
CA SER A 151 -6.82 -13.69 -8.38
C SER A 151 -7.52 -14.91 -8.99
N LYS A 152 -6.82 -16.06 -9.00
CA LYS A 152 -7.30 -17.34 -9.57
C LYS A 152 -8.59 -17.87 -8.95
N ASP A 153 -8.93 -17.46 -7.73
CA ASP A 153 -10.23 -17.76 -7.08
C ASP A 153 -11.40 -16.91 -7.64
N LYS A 154 -11.15 -16.18 -8.74
CA LYS A 154 -12.11 -15.43 -9.57
C LYS A 154 -12.77 -14.27 -8.84
N SER A 155 -12.09 -13.64 -7.89
CA SER A 155 -12.51 -12.36 -7.32
C SER A 155 -11.53 -11.26 -7.73
N TRP A 156 -12.05 -10.05 -7.81
CA TRP A 156 -11.23 -8.86 -7.90
C TRP A 156 -11.06 -8.31 -6.50
N VAL A 157 -9.80 -8.07 -6.11
CA VAL A 157 -9.44 -7.31 -4.92
C VAL A 157 -8.98 -5.94 -5.37
N PHE A 158 -9.48 -4.91 -4.72
CA PHE A 158 -9.08 -3.55 -4.99
C PHE A 158 -8.57 -2.89 -3.71
N ALA A 159 -7.52 -2.09 -3.85
CA ALA A 159 -7.00 -1.21 -2.82
C ALA A 159 -6.94 0.20 -3.40
N THR A 160 -7.39 1.19 -2.63
CA THR A 160 -7.30 2.61 -3.03
C THR A 160 -6.73 3.41 -1.88
N SER A 161 -5.74 4.24 -2.17
CA SER A 161 -5.03 5.07 -1.22
C SER A 161 -5.44 6.52 -1.36
N PHE A 162 -5.59 7.21 -0.23
CA PHE A 162 -6.03 8.60 -0.17
C PHE A 162 -5.40 9.32 1.03
N ASN A 163 -5.51 10.65 1.03
CA ASN A 163 -4.91 11.53 2.05
C ASN A 163 -3.40 11.30 2.24
N LEU A 164 -2.68 11.04 1.13
CA LEU A 164 -1.26 10.76 1.14
C LEU A 164 -0.43 12.01 1.43
N THR A 165 0.50 11.90 2.39
CA THR A 165 1.51 12.92 2.67
C THR A 165 2.91 12.32 2.60
N LYS A 166 3.90 13.11 2.19
CA LYS A 166 5.30 12.66 2.02
C LYS A 166 6.13 12.79 3.30
N THR A 167 5.45 12.73 4.44
CA THR A 167 5.98 12.99 5.78
C THR A 167 5.31 12.04 6.76
N ILE A 168 5.92 11.87 7.93
CA ILE A 168 5.31 11.15 9.04
C ILE A 168 5.01 12.20 10.11
N GLN A 169 3.73 12.36 10.46
CA GLN A 169 3.31 13.41 11.39
C GLN A 169 3.69 13.08 12.82
N ASP A 170 3.47 11.83 13.22
CA ASP A 170 3.80 11.33 14.55
C ASP A 170 4.72 10.10 14.46
N PRO A 171 6.04 10.26 14.66
CA PRO A 171 6.98 9.14 14.67
C PRO A 171 6.77 8.15 15.82
N SER A 172 5.96 8.50 16.83
CA SER A 172 5.72 7.64 17.99
C SER A 172 4.85 6.42 17.68
N VAL A 173 4.15 6.43 16.54
CA VAL A 173 3.35 5.28 16.06
C VAL A 173 4.17 4.00 15.88
N PHE A 174 5.49 4.12 15.70
CA PHE A 174 6.39 2.97 15.59
C PHE A 174 6.83 2.39 16.95
N ASN A 175 6.44 3.01 18.07
CA ASN A 175 6.70 2.47 19.40
C ASN A 175 5.63 1.44 19.74
N PRO A 176 6.00 0.18 20.04
CA PRO A 176 5.02 -0.81 20.43
C PRO A 176 4.34 -0.44 21.76
N PRO A 177 3.05 -0.77 21.95
CA PRO A 177 2.35 -0.61 23.22
C PRO A 177 3.05 -1.38 24.34
N SER A 178 2.76 -1.02 25.59
CA SER A 178 3.36 -1.71 26.74
C SER A 178 2.94 -3.18 26.82
N GLU A 179 1.77 -3.55 26.28
CA GLU A 179 1.32 -4.93 26.15
C GLU A 179 2.20 -5.78 25.22
N CYS A 180 3.06 -5.15 24.43
CA CYS A 180 4.02 -5.78 23.52
C CYS A 180 5.45 -5.84 24.07
N ALA A 181 5.67 -5.42 25.32
CA ALA A 181 6.98 -5.42 25.97
C ALA A 181 7.58 -6.84 26.09
#